data_AF-A0A1G3JDN8-F1
#
_entry.id   AF-A0A1G3JDN8-F1
#
_cell.length_a   1.000
_cell.length_b   1.000
_cell.length_c   1.000
_cell.angle_alpha   90.00
_cell.angle_beta   90.00
_cell.angle_gamma   90.00
#
_symmetry.space_group_name_H-M   'P 1'
#
loop_
_entity.id
_entity.type
_entity.pdbx_description
1 polymer ?
#
loop_
_entity_poly.entity_id
_entity_poly.type
_entity_poly.pdbx_seq_one_letter_code
_entity_poly.pdbx_strand_id
1 'polypeptide(L)' 'MADKDPQDTEILDVVASGGINGIDPQKLLDTLMASYDMASVIEALQRAIERGKISLSSAGMVVTIAELAHAA' A
#
# COMPACT_ATOMS: atom_id res chain seq x y z
N MET A 1 20.60 6.76 4.84
CA MET A 1 19.52 6.70 3.84
C MET A 1 19.37 5.24 3.46
N ALA A 2 18.14 4.75 3.51
CA ALA A 2 17.87 3.32 3.53
C ALA A 2 18.08 2.73 2.12
N ASP A 3 19.13 1.92 1.96
CA ASP A 3 19.36 1.03 0.80
C ASP A 3 18.36 -0.16 0.80
N LYS A 4 17.16 0.05 1.34
CA LYS A 4 16.12 -0.97 1.50
C LYS A 4 14.79 -0.42 1.01
N ASP A 5 14.12 -1.22 0.20
CA ASP A 5 12.74 -1.01 -0.19
C ASP A 5 11.76 -1.24 0.97
N PRO A 6 10.59 -0.58 0.96
CA PRO A 6 9.55 -0.84 1.94
C PRO A 6 9.10 -2.30 1.85
N GLN A 7 9.01 -2.96 3.01
CA GLN A 7 8.55 -4.35 3.07
C GLN A 7 7.03 -4.43 2.93
N ASP A 8 6.51 -5.58 2.46
CA ASP A 8 5.07 -5.83 2.32
C ASP A 8 4.33 -5.54 3.64
N THR A 9 4.93 -5.87 4.79
CA THR A 9 4.35 -5.61 6.11
C THR A 9 4.22 -4.11 6.43
N GLU A 10 5.19 -3.30 6.01
CA GLU A 10 5.14 -1.84 6.20
C GLU A 10 4.07 -1.21 5.30
N ILE A 11 3.95 -1.68 4.05
CA ILE A 11 2.90 -1.24 3.14
C ILE A 11 1.52 -1.58 3.70
N LEU A 12 1.34 -2.82 4.19
CA LEU A 12 0.08 -3.26 4.77
C LEU A 12 -0.30 -2.48 6.03
N ASP A 13 0.68 -2.12 6.87
CA ASP A 13 0.45 -1.30 8.07
C ASP A 13 -0.04 0.11 7.69
N VAL A 14 0.60 0.74 6.69
CA VAL A 14 0.18 2.05 6.19
C VAL A 14 -1.22 1.99 5.57
N VAL A 15 -1.55 0.94 4.81
CA VAL A 15 -2.89 0.76 4.25
C VAL A 15 -3.92 0.57 5.36
N ALA A 16 -3.61 -0.24 6.37
CA ALA A 16 -4.48 -0.47 7.53
C ALA A 16 -4.73 0.81 8.34
N SER A 17 -3.80 1.77 8.32
CA SER A 17 -4.00 3.10 8.94
C SER A 17 -5.13 3.92 8.29
N GLY A 18 -5.51 3.59 7.04
CA GLY A 18 -6.69 4.13 6.36
C GLY A 18 -8.02 3.57 6.86
N GLY A 19 -7.98 2.50 7.66
CA GLY A 19 -9.17 1.77 8.13
C GLY A 19 -9.84 0.96 7.02
N ILE A 20 -11.08 0.51 7.28
CA ILE A 20 -11.84 -0.42 6.42
C ILE A 20 -12.03 0.11 4.98
N ASN A 21 -12.05 1.43 4.81
CA ASN A 21 -12.24 2.07 3.49
C ASN A 21 -10.94 2.17 2.67
N GLY A 22 -9.81 1.75 3.25
CA GLY A 22 -8.49 1.91 2.64
C GLY A 22 -7.92 3.31 2.78
N ILE A 23 -6.77 3.51 2.14
CA ILE A 23 -6.03 4.76 2.13
C ILE A 23 -6.02 5.38 0.73
N ASP A 24 -6.02 6.71 0.67
CA ASP A 24 -5.85 7.44 -0.59
C ASP A 24 -4.48 7.08 -1.21
N PRO A 25 -4.40 6.81 -2.54
CA PRO A 25 -3.14 6.44 -3.19
C PRO A 25 -2.03 7.48 -3.05
N GLN A 26 -2.36 8.79 -3.10
CA GLN A 26 -1.36 9.85 -2.90
C GLN A 26 -0.87 9.85 -1.46
N LYS A 27 -1.78 9.74 -0.48
CA LYS A 27 -1.40 9.66 0.93
C LYS A 27 -0.52 8.44 1.24
N LEU A 28 -0.77 7.29 0.62
CA LEU A 28 0.09 6.11 0.73
C LEU A 28 1.50 6.40 0.19
N LEU A 29 1.59 7.00 -1.00
CA LEU A 29 2.86 7.39 -1.60
C LEU A 29 3.60 8.39 -0.71
N ASP A 30 2.96 9.48 -0.28
CA ASP A 30 3.55 10.49 0.60
C ASP A 30 4.09 9.87 1.90
N THR A 31 3.35 8.93 2.49
CA THR A 31 3.74 8.27 3.74
C THR A 31 4.98 7.39 3.55
N LEU A 32 5.04 6.60 2.48
CA LEU A 32 6.19 5.75 2.20
C LEU A 32 7.40 6.58 1.75
N MET A 33 7.18 7.61 0.94
CA MET A 33 8.23 8.51 0.46
C MET A 33 8.87 9.37 1.56
N ALA A 34 8.26 9.47 2.74
CA ALA A 34 8.89 10.11 3.89
C ALA A 34 10.15 9.35 4.37
N SER A 35 10.25 8.05 4.10
CA SER A 35 11.35 7.18 4.55
C SER A 35 12.12 6.49 3.42
N TYR A 36 11.53 6.41 2.24
CA TYR A 36 12.03 5.66 1.09
C TYR A 36 12.09 6.54 -0.16
N ASP A 37 13.01 6.24 -1.09
CA ASP A 37 13.01 6.91 -2.38
C ASP A 37 11.85 6.44 -3.27
N MET A 38 11.45 7.28 -4.23
CA MET A 38 10.32 6.98 -5.11
C MET A 38 10.49 5.66 -5.88
N ALA A 39 11.69 5.34 -6.35
CA ALA A 39 11.89 4.12 -7.14
C ALA A 39 11.65 2.88 -6.28
N SER A 40 12.23 2.85 -5.08
CA SER A 40 12.00 1.79 -4.09
C SER A 40 10.53 1.64 -3.70
N VAL A 41 9.82 2.76 -3.51
CA VAL A 41 8.38 2.75 -3.20
C VAL A 41 7.57 2.14 -4.34
N ILE A 42 7.82 2.56 -5.58
CA ILE A 42 7.08 2.06 -6.74
C ILE A 42 7.33 0.55 -6.94
N GLU A 43 8.57 0.09 -6.84
CA GLU A 43 8.88 -1.34 -6.95
C GLU A 43 8.19 -2.15 -5.84
N ALA A 44 8.18 -1.65 -4.61
CA ALA A 44 7.53 -2.33 -3.50
C ALA A 44 6.00 -2.40 -3.66
N LEU A 45 5.37 -1.31 -4.10
CA LEU A 45 3.94 -1.29 -4.36
C LEU A 45 3.56 -2.22 -5.51
N GLN A 46 4.34 -2.27 -6.59
CA GLN A 46 4.14 -3.23 -7.69
C GLN A 46 4.17 -4.67 -7.18
N ARG A 47 5.21 -5.04 -6.41
CA ARG A 47 5.31 -6.38 -5.83
C ARG A 47 4.15 -6.71 -4.90
N ALA A 48 3.69 -5.76 -4.10
CA ALA A 48 2.54 -5.96 -3.20
C ALA A 48 1.24 -6.20 -3.98
N ILE A 49 1.05 -5.54 -5.12
CA ILE A 49 -0.09 -5.75 -6.04
C ILE A 49 0.03 -7.12 -6.71
N GLU A 50 1.18 -7.46 -7.28
CA GLU A 50 1.43 -8.74 -7.96
C GLU A 50 1.27 -9.95 -7.02
N ARG A 51 1.63 -9.78 -5.75
CA ARG A 51 1.44 -10.79 -4.69
C ARG A 51 0.02 -10.84 -4.12
N GLY A 52 -0.89 -10.01 -4.62
CA GLY A 52 -2.27 -9.94 -4.14
C GLY A 52 -2.39 -9.51 -2.67
N LYS A 53 -1.52 -8.60 -2.21
CA LYS A 53 -1.59 -8.05 -0.84
C LYS A 53 -2.51 -6.85 -0.75
N ILE A 54 -2.43 -5.98 -1.76
CA ILE A 54 -3.22 -4.75 -1.87
C ILE A 54 -3.88 -4.66 -3.25
N SER A 55 -4.95 -3.89 -3.35
CA SER A 55 -5.61 -3.57 -4.62
C SER A 55 -6.32 -2.22 -4.53
N LEU A 56 -6.90 -1.78 -5.63
CA LEU A 56 -7.77 -0.60 -5.68
C LEU A 56 -9.23 -0.99 -5.51
N SER A 57 -9.90 -0.34 -4.56
CA SER A 57 -11.35 -0.42 -4.41
C SER A 57 -12.06 0.35 -5.54
N SER A 58 -13.37 0.13 -5.68
CA SER A 58 -14.21 0.86 -6.66
C SER A 58 -14.26 2.37 -6.40
N ALA A 59 -13.89 2.82 -5.20
CA ALA A 59 -13.77 4.23 -4.84
C ALA A 59 -12.39 4.84 -5.18
N GLY A 60 -11.47 4.06 -5.75
CA GLY A 60 -10.11 4.51 -6.03
C GLY A 60 -9.18 4.50 -4.81
N MET A 61 -9.60 3.91 -3.70
CA MET A 61 -8.79 3.78 -2.48
C MET A 61 -7.95 2.50 -2.50
N VAL A 62 -6.73 2.55 -1.97
CA VAL A 62 -5.88 1.36 -1.79
C VAL A 62 -6.33 0.61 -0.56
N VAL A 63 -6.69 -0.67 -0.73
CA VAL A 63 -7.21 -1.56 0.31
C VAL A 63 -6.40 -2.84 0.35
N THR A 64 -6.43 -3.55 1.48
CA THR A 64 -5.88 -4.90 1.53
C THR A 64 -6.83 -5.89 0.85
N ILE A 65 -6.30 -6.94 0.20
CA ILE A 65 -7.16 -7.94 -0.46
C ILE A 65 -7.99 -8.75 0.56
N ALA A 66 -7.47 -8.94 1.78
CA ALA A 66 -8.22 -9.56 2.86
C ALA A 66 -9.52 -8.80 3.18
N GLU A 67 -9.52 -7.47 3.07
CA GLU A 67 -10.70 -6.63 3.28
C GLU A 67 -11.67 -6.66 2.09
N LEU A 68 -11.16 -6.75 0.85
CA LEU A 68 -12.01 -6.94 -0.33
C LEU A 68 -12.81 -8.25 -0.28
N ALA A 69 -12.25 -9.31 0.30
CA ALA A 69 -12.94 -10.60 0.46
C ALA A 69 -14.06 -10.56 1.51
N HIS A 70 -14.05 -9.59 2.43
CA HIS A 70 -15.09 -9.45 3.46
C HIS A 70 -16.26 -8.55 3.02
N ALA A 71 -16.06 -7.76 1.97
CA ALA A 71 -17.04 -6.80 1.46
C ALA A 71 -17.86 -7.32 0.25
N ALA A 72 -17.60 -8.54 -0.23
CA ALA A 72 -18.21 -9.14 -1.43
C ALA A 72 -19.22 -10.26 -1.11
#